data_AF-A0A6A4A5B1-F1
#
_entry.id   AF-A0A6A4A5B1-F1
#
_cell.length_a   1.000
_cell.length_b   1.000
_cell.length_c   1.000
_cell.angle_alpha   90.00
_cell.angle_beta   90.00
_cell.angle_gamma   90.00
#
_symmetry.space_group_name_H-M   'P 1'
#
loop_
_entity.id
_entity.type
_entity.pdbx_description
1 polymer ?
#
loop_
_entity_poly.entity_id
_entity_poly.type
_entity_poly.pdbx_seq_one_letter_code
_entity_poly.pdbx_strand_id
1 'polypeptide(L)'
;MEELRTLLRDAEEAQRQTLQAITEDAGQVARLKEPVLLLLDVLSQSESAEARRETLHVLRRLFAACSTHFYDAQAFLETATDIARPHHVAKRGNVVLKALLACLTSLSSQDEADEGALQSLVDMLRDLCLQSMNAPDVVALFDFLRLGRPPARRWVLQMQKELVEMDTLPRAIFTMRGGNAGLIVPPEQQLFTKRGYSCSFGIQLDASAAVVPLYSFRGQNGQGVSAVLEGKSFVVKMFAGQGAVQQVEVPFAEWVDKMERDWVHVCVVHAKKLVFKDKVTVYVDGKSVFNGNLGYPDPLMMVGGQNGIGIEPLAESLKGKLWSPTLFGVALSEPEVQRYIH
;
A
#
# COMPACT_ATOMS: atom_id res chain seq x y z
N MET A 1 -35.06 17.07 5.22
CA MET A 1 -33.74 17.77 5.27
C MET A 1 -33.13 17.77 6.66
N GLU A 2 -33.86 18.09 7.72
CA GLU A 2 -33.30 18.07 9.10
C GLU A 2 -32.92 16.65 9.56
N GLU A 3 -33.78 15.65 9.30
CA GLU A 3 -33.49 14.24 9.56
C GLU A 3 -32.24 13.74 8.82
N LEU A 4 -32.07 14.14 7.56
CA LEU A 4 -30.87 13.82 6.79
C LEU A 4 -29.62 14.41 7.46
N ARG A 5 -29.65 15.68 7.85
CA ARG A 5 -28.52 16.34 8.50
C ARG A 5 -28.15 15.68 9.83
N THR A 6 -29.13 15.19 10.59
CA THR A 6 -28.87 14.39 11.80
C THR A 6 -28.18 13.09 11.45
N LEU A 7 -28.71 12.32 10.48
CA LEU A 7 -28.09 11.07 10.01
C LEU A 7 -26.65 11.26 9.52
N LEU A 8 -26.39 12.34 8.78
CA LEU A 8 -25.05 12.66 8.29
C LEU A 8 -24.07 12.94 9.43
N ARG A 9 -24.50 13.67 10.47
CA ARG A 9 -23.67 13.93 11.66
C ARG A 9 -23.42 12.64 12.45
N ASP A 10 -24.43 11.81 12.62
CA ASP A 10 -24.32 10.53 13.33
C ASP A 10 -23.35 9.59 12.62
N ALA A 11 -23.36 9.56 11.28
CA ALA A 11 -22.41 8.79 10.48
C ALA A 11 -20.95 9.28 10.66
N GLU A 12 -20.72 10.59 10.70
CA GLU A 12 -19.39 11.15 10.97
C GLU A 12 -18.90 10.83 12.39
N GLU A 13 -19.79 10.94 13.38
CA GLU A 13 -19.47 10.65 14.76
C GLU A 13 -19.14 9.16 14.95
N ALA A 14 -19.96 8.26 14.39
CA ALA A 14 -19.73 6.83 14.43
C ALA A 14 -18.40 6.44 13.78
N GLN A 15 -18.07 7.04 12.63
CA GLN A 15 -16.79 6.82 11.96
C GLN A 15 -15.61 7.25 12.86
N ARG A 16 -15.70 8.44 13.45
CA ARG A 16 -14.65 8.98 14.33
C ARG A 16 -14.44 8.11 15.57
N GLN A 17 -15.53 7.68 16.21
CA GLN A 17 -15.46 6.78 17.38
C GLN A 17 -14.84 5.44 17.02
N THR A 18 -15.20 4.88 15.86
CA THR A 18 -14.62 3.61 15.39
C THR A 18 -13.12 3.75 15.14
N LEU A 19 -12.68 4.83 14.49
CA LEU A 19 -11.25 5.09 14.25
C LEU A 19 -10.45 5.21 15.55
N GLN A 20 -11.01 5.86 16.58
CA GLN A 20 -10.39 5.92 17.90
C GLN A 20 -10.33 4.54 18.55
N ALA A 21 -11.43 3.79 18.52
CA ALA A 21 -11.52 2.48 19.15
C ALA A 21 -10.60 1.43 18.51
N ILE A 22 -10.28 1.54 17.22
CA ILE A 22 -9.33 0.64 16.53
C ILE A 22 -7.94 0.64 17.18
N THR A 23 -7.54 1.75 17.80
CA THR A 23 -6.24 1.83 18.48
C THR A 23 -6.18 0.94 19.72
N GLU A 24 -7.34 0.64 20.32
CA GLU A 24 -7.47 -0.20 21.52
C GLU A 24 -7.93 -1.63 21.19
N ASP A 25 -8.82 -1.77 20.22
CA ASP A 25 -9.37 -3.04 19.73
C ASP A 25 -9.39 -3.06 18.20
N ALA A 26 -8.40 -3.77 17.63
CA ALA A 26 -8.28 -3.94 16.19
C ALA A 26 -9.54 -4.56 15.54
N GLY A 27 -10.35 -5.31 16.29
CA GLY A 27 -11.60 -5.90 15.81
C GLY A 27 -12.68 -4.87 15.44
N GLN A 28 -12.59 -3.64 15.97
CA GLN A 28 -13.53 -2.56 15.63
C GLN A 28 -13.40 -2.11 14.17
N VAL A 29 -12.32 -2.47 13.47
CA VAL A 29 -12.13 -2.15 12.04
C VAL A 29 -13.30 -2.63 11.19
N ALA A 30 -13.97 -3.73 11.60
CA ALA A 30 -15.14 -4.29 10.92
C ALA A 30 -16.30 -3.31 10.73
N ARG A 31 -16.41 -2.31 11.63
CA ARG A 31 -17.50 -1.31 11.64
C ARG A 31 -17.25 -0.12 10.72
N LEU A 32 -16.02 0.10 10.27
CA LEU A 32 -15.67 1.25 9.40
C LEU A 32 -16.45 1.28 8.08
N LYS A 33 -16.95 0.12 7.61
CA LYS A 33 -17.75 0.07 6.38
C LYS A 33 -19.17 0.57 6.57
N GLU A 34 -19.73 0.50 7.78
CA GLU A 34 -21.17 0.71 8.01
C GLU A 34 -21.61 2.13 7.62
N PRO A 35 -20.91 3.20 8.06
CA PRO A 35 -21.29 4.56 7.68
C PRO A 35 -21.15 4.82 6.17
N VAL A 36 -20.09 4.27 5.54
CA VAL A 36 -19.85 4.43 4.10
C VAL A 36 -20.96 3.74 3.28
N LEU A 37 -21.31 2.50 3.64
CA LEU A 37 -22.37 1.75 2.96
C LEU A 37 -23.75 2.39 3.16
N LEU A 38 -24.04 2.88 4.37
CA LEU A 38 -25.27 3.62 4.66
C LEU A 38 -25.39 4.86 3.76
N LEU A 39 -24.34 5.69 3.69
CA LEU A 39 -24.40 6.92 2.89
C LEU A 39 -24.45 6.66 1.38
N LEU A 40 -23.88 5.56 0.89
CA LEU A 40 -24.04 5.14 -0.51
C LEU A 40 -25.49 4.74 -0.83
N ASP A 41 -26.15 4.07 0.11
CA ASP A 41 -27.57 3.70 -0.02
C ASP A 41 -28.46 4.95 0.01
N VAL A 42 -28.27 5.84 0.99
CA VAL A 42 -28.98 7.13 1.10
C VAL A 42 -28.78 7.96 -0.17
N LEU A 43 -27.55 8.03 -0.70
CA LEU A 43 -27.27 8.76 -1.94
C LEU A 43 -28.06 8.20 -3.13
N SER A 44 -28.19 6.87 -3.22
CA SER A 44 -28.89 6.21 -4.32
C SER A 44 -30.41 6.42 -4.30
N GLN A 45 -30.97 6.67 -3.12
CA GLN A 45 -32.41 6.87 -2.88
C GLN A 45 -32.80 8.36 -2.80
N SER A 46 -31.83 9.27 -2.81
CA SER A 46 -32.07 10.71 -2.64
C SER A 46 -32.70 11.34 -3.89
N GLU A 47 -33.93 11.83 -3.76
CA GLU A 47 -34.66 12.46 -4.86
C GLU A 47 -34.19 13.92 -5.10
N SER A 48 -33.91 14.68 -4.04
CA SER A 48 -33.51 16.08 -4.16
C SER A 48 -32.00 16.26 -4.44
N ALA A 49 -31.65 17.23 -5.29
CA ALA A 49 -30.27 17.57 -5.60
C ALA A 49 -29.50 18.12 -4.38
N GLU A 50 -30.18 18.82 -3.47
CA GLU A 50 -29.59 19.33 -2.23
C GLU A 50 -29.19 18.17 -1.30
N ALA A 51 -30.09 17.19 -1.08
CA ALA A 51 -29.79 16.00 -0.29
C ALA A 51 -28.65 15.17 -0.89
N ARG A 52 -28.62 15.00 -2.21
CA ARG A 52 -27.52 14.32 -2.92
C ARG A 52 -26.19 15.01 -2.66
N ARG A 53 -26.14 16.34 -2.77
CA ARG A 53 -24.92 17.12 -2.57
C ARG A 53 -24.41 17.05 -1.13
N GLU A 54 -25.28 17.22 -0.13
CA GLU A 54 -24.89 17.12 1.28
C GLU A 54 -24.39 15.71 1.63
N THR A 55 -25.10 14.67 1.17
CA THR A 55 -24.73 13.27 1.40
C THR A 55 -23.36 12.94 0.77
N LEU A 56 -23.15 13.36 -0.48
CA LEU A 56 -21.90 13.13 -1.19
C LEU A 56 -20.71 13.85 -0.53
N HIS A 57 -20.93 15.05 0.01
CA HIS A 57 -19.89 15.79 0.71
C HIS A 57 -19.39 15.04 1.95
N VAL A 58 -20.32 14.51 2.76
CA VAL A 58 -19.99 13.73 3.95
C VAL A 58 -19.40 12.37 3.57
N LEU A 59 -19.98 11.69 2.60
CA LEU A 59 -19.49 10.41 2.09
C LEU A 59 -18.01 10.49 1.67
N ARG A 60 -17.62 11.55 0.95
CA ARG A 60 -16.20 11.77 0.56
C ARG A 60 -15.25 11.86 1.76
N ARG A 61 -15.67 12.54 2.83
CA ARG A 61 -14.87 12.66 4.06
C ARG A 61 -14.71 11.31 4.75
N LEU A 62 -15.81 10.54 4.87
CA LEU A 62 -15.76 9.19 5.43
C LEU A 62 -14.91 8.25 4.58
N PHE A 63 -15.07 8.32 3.26
CA PHE A 63 -14.33 7.52 2.29
C PHE A 63 -12.82 7.76 2.39
N ALA A 64 -12.39 9.03 2.43
CA ALA A 64 -10.99 9.38 2.61
C ALA A 64 -10.40 8.83 3.93
N ALA A 65 -11.18 8.90 5.02
CA ALA A 65 -10.76 8.36 6.31
C ALA A 65 -10.64 6.81 6.32
N CYS A 66 -11.36 6.12 5.42
CA CYS A 66 -11.28 4.66 5.25
C CYS A 66 -10.19 4.21 4.26
N SER A 67 -9.52 5.14 3.56
CA SER A 67 -8.59 4.83 2.45
C SER A 67 -7.51 3.82 2.81
N THR A 68 -6.97 3.91 4.02
CA THR A 68 -5.94 3.00 4.53
C THR A 68 -6.47 1.63 4.91
N HIS A 69 -7.79 1.43 5.02
CA HIS A 69 -8.44 0.19 5.48
C HIS A 69 -9.25 -0.53 4.40
N PHE A 70 -9.49 0.06 3.22
CA PHE A 70 -10.41 -0.51 2.22
C PHE A 70 -10.16 -1.95 1.79
N TYR A 71 -8.95 -2.47 1.95
CA TYR A 71 -8.62 -3.86 1.62
C TYR A 71 -8.35 -4.72 2.86
N ASP A 72 -8.75 -4.24 4.04
CA ASP A 72 -8.78 -5.05 5.25
C ASP A 72 -9.77 -6.19 5.12
N ALA A 73 -9.28 -7.42 5.32
CA ALA A 73 -10.10 -8.62 5.26
C ALA A 73 -11.18 -8.67 6.34
N GLN A 74 -10.99 -7.96 7.47
CA GLN A 74 -11.95 -7.90 8.57
C GLN A 74 -13.01 -6.82 8.36
N ALA A 75 -12.70 -5.78 7.57
CA ALA A 75 -13.60 -4.65 7.37
C ALA A 75 -14.35 -4.69 6.03
N PHE A 76 -13.62 -4.65 4.94
CA PHE A 76 -14.16 -4.26 3.63
C PHE A 76 -14.18 -5.41 2.61
N LEU A 77 -13.61 -6.57 2.93
CA LEU A 77 -13.79 -7.77 2.10
C LEU A 77 -15.07 -8.52 2.47
N GLU A 78 -15.73 -9.09 1.47
CA GLU A 78 -16.91 -9.94 1.67
C GLU A 78 -16.61 -11.07 2.67
N THR A 79 -17.51 -11.29 3.63
CA THR A 79 -17.42 -12.43 4.57
C THR A 79 -17.65 -13.73 3.80
N ALA A 80 -16.76 -14.72 3.96
CA ALA A 80 -16.99 -16.03 3.37
C ALA A 80 -18.26 -16.64 3.97
N THR A 81 -19.22 -16.95 3.12
CA THR A 81 -20.48 -17.58 3.51
C THR A 81 -20.38 -19.10 3.66
N ASP A 82 -19.22 -19.72 3.42
CA ASP A 82 -19.08 -21.18 3.47
C ASP A 82 -18.03 -21.66 4.48
N ILE A 83 -18.51 -22.47 5.43
CA ILE A 83 -17.76 -23.20 6.48
C ILE A 83 -16.98 -24.40 5.89
N ALA A 84 -17.03 -24.63 4.57
CA ALA A 84 -16.46 -25.82 3.95
C ALA A 84 -15.15 -25.52 3.19
N ARG A 85 -14.03 -25.74 3.90
CA ARG A 85 -12.65 -26.07 3.45
C ARG A 85 -11.61 -25.02 3.85
N PRO A 86 -10.71 -25.35 4.80
CA PRO A 86 -9.49 -24.59 4.98
C PRO A 86 -8.56 -24.92 3.80
N HIS A 87 -7.79 -23.94 3.33
CA HIS A 87 -6.62 -24.04 2.42
C HIS A 87 -6.73 -23.41 1.02
N HIS A 88 -7.85 -22.77 0.66
CA HIS A 88 -7.82 -21.77 -0.41
C HIS A 88 -8.26 -20.42 0.14
N VAL A 89 -7.39 -19.42 0.02
CA VAL A 89 -7.78 -18.01 0.20
C VAL A 89 -8.86 -17.73 -0.84
N ALA A 90 -10.13 -17.87 -0.46
CA ALA A 90 -11.24 -17.47 -1.30
C ALA A 90 -11.02 -15.99 -1.63
N LYS A 91 -10.82 -15.67 -2.91
CA LYS A 91 -10.62 -14.28 -3.34
C LYS A 91 -11.95 -13.56 -3.11
N ARG A 92 -11.99 -12.69 -2.10
CA ARG A 92 -13.18 -11.91 -1.71
C ARG A 92 -13.12 -10.53 -2.38
N GLY A 93 -14.28 -10.06 -2.86
CA GLY A 93 -14.41 -8.71 -3.41
C GLY A 93 -14.55 -7.66 -2.32
N ASN A 94 -14.30 -6.40 -2.70
CA ASN A 94 -14.50 -5.24 -1.84
C ASN A 94 -15.99 -4.83 -1.81
N VAL A 95 -16.59 -4.79 -0.62
CA VAL A 95 -18.02 -4.47 -0.44
C VAL A 95 -18.35 -3.02 -0.81
N VAL A 96 -17.42 -2.09 -0.59
CA VAL A 96 -17.59 -0.67 -0.94
C VAL A 96 -17.47 -0.46 -2.45
N LEU A 97 -16.55 -1.17 -3.12
CA LEU A 97 -16.48 -1.15 -4.59
C LEU A 97 -17.81 -1.59 -5.20
N LYS A 98 -18.37 -2.70 -4.71
CA LYS A 98 -19.67 -3.22 -5.16
C LYS A 98 -20.80 -2.21 -4.92
N ALA A 99 -20.83 -1.58 -3.75
CA ALA A 99 -21.82 -0.57 -3.41
C ALA A 99 -21.69 0.71 -4.26
N LEU A 100 -20.45 1.15 -4.55
CA LEU A 100 -20.19 2.27 -5.47
C LEU A 100 -20.71 1.98 -6.87
N LEU A 101 -20.43 0.80 -7.42
CA LEU A 101 -20.92 0.39 -8.74
C LEU A 101 -22.45 0.27 -8.79
N ALA A 102 -23.07 -0.22 -7.71
CA ALA A 102 -24.53 -0.27 -7.58
C ALA A 102 -25.14 1.14 -7.52
N CYS A 103 -24.55 2.04 -6.73
CA CYS A 103 -24.97 3.43 -6.61
C CYS A 103 -24.86 4.16 -7.96
N LEU A 104 -23.74 4.01 -8.67
CA LEU A 104 -23.54 4.50 -10.04
C LEU A 104 -24.62 3.98 -10.99
N THR A 105 -24.97 2.69 -10.91
CA THR A 105 -25.99 2.08 -11.76
C THR A 105 -27.38 2.68 -11.48
N SER A 106 -27.72 2.83 -10.20
CA SER A 106 -28.99 3.42 -9.75
C SER A 106 -29.12 4.87 -10.24
N LEU A 107 -28.14 5.71 -9.97
CA LEU A 107 -28.15 7.13 -10.34
C LEU A 107 -28.12 7.33 -11.86
N SER A 108 -27.42 6.47 -12.60
CA SER A 108 -27.38 6.55 -14.08
C SER A 108 -28.68 6.08 -14.75
N SER A 109 -29.59 5.48 -13.99
CA SER A 109 -30.89 5.02 -14.51
C SER A 109 -32.01 6.06 -14.36
N GLN A 110 -31.75 7.15 -13.64
CA GLN A 110 -32.69 8.25 -13.43
C GLN A 110 -32.76 9.15 -14.68
N ASP A 111 -33.94 9.71 -14.96
CA ASP A 111 -34.19 10.53 -16.17
C ASP A 111 -33.35 11.82 -16.23
N GLU A 112 -33.03 12.39 -15.07
CA GLU A 112 -32.05 13.49 -14.91
C GLU A 112 -30.88 13.03 -14.05
N ALA A 113 -29.90 12.40 -14.70
CA ALA A 113 -28.69 11.96 -14.04
C ALA A 113 -27.85 13.15 -13.53
N ASP A 114 -27.58 13.19 -12.23
CA ASP A 114 -26.67 14.16 -11.62
C ASP A 114 -25.22 13.82 -11.99
N GLU A 115 -24.74 14.43 -13.08
CA GLU A 115 -23.39 14.25 -13.61
C GLU A 115 -22.30 14.55 -12.56
N GLY A 116 -22.52 15.55 -11.69
CA GLY A 116 -21.57 15.91 -10.64
C GLY A 116 -21.44 14.82 -9.58
N ALA A 117 -22.57 14.23 -9.17
CA ALA A 117 -22.57 13.11 -8.24
C ALA A 117 -21.95 11.85 -8.86
N LEU A 118 -22.29 11.56 -10.12
CA LEU A 118 -21.74 10.42 -10.85
C LEU A 118 -20.21 10.53 -11.02
N GLN A 119 -19.68 11.68 -11.44
CA GLN A 119 -18.23 11.88 -11.57
C GLN A 119 -17.54 11.70 -10.22
N SER A 120 -18.13 12.24 -9.14
CA SER A 120 -17.59 12.11 -7.79
C SER A 120 -17.50 10.67 -7.31
N LEU A 121 -18.46 9.82 -7.68
CA LEU A 121 -18.43 8.38 -7.40
C LEU A 121 -17.36 7.66 -8.23
N VAL A 122 -17.15 8.07 -9.48
CA VAL A 122 -16.06 7.55 -10.33
C VAL A 122 -14.69 7.92 -9.75
N ASP A 123 -14.51 9.13 -9.22
CA ASP A 123 -13.27 9.55 -8.57
C ASP A 123 -12.99 8.69 -7.32
N MET A 124 -13.99 8.45 -6.47
CA MET A 124 -13.83 7.56 -5.31
C MET A 124 -13.53 6.11 -5.72
N LEU A 125 -14.13 5.63 -6.81
CA LEU A 125 -13.83 4.32 -7.37
C LEU A 125 -12.37 4.24 -7.86
N ARG A 126 -11.88 5.29 -8.51
CA ARG A 126 -10.47 5.41 -8.92
C ARG A 126 -9.54 5.34 -7.71
N ASP A 127 -9.83 6.14 -6.67
CA ASP A 127 -9.04 6.18 -5.44
C ASP A 127 -8.97 4.79 -4.78
N LEU A 128 -10.08 4.04 -4.80
CA LEU A 128 -10.14 2.66 -4.32
C LEU A 128 -9.21 1.74 -5.13
N CYS A 129 -9.32 1.79 -6.45
CA CYS A 129 -8.54 0.97 -7.37
C CYS A 129 -7.03 1.28 -7.33
N LEU A 130 -6.65 2.51 -6.99
CA LEU A 130 -5.25 2.90 -6.76
C LEU A 130 -4.64 2.23 -5.53
N GLN A 131 -5.45 1.82 -4.54
CA GLN A 131 -4.94 1.21 -3.31
C GLN A 131 -4.60 -0.27 -3.49
N SER A 132 -5.48 -1.02 -4.15
CA SER A 132 -5.35 -2.45 -4.46
C SER A 132 -6.51 -2.84 -5.38
N MET A 133 -6.40 -3.96 -6.08
CA MET A 133 -7.53 -4.61 -6.74
C MET A 133 -7.41 -6.11 -6.67
N ASN A 134 -8.46 -6.77 -6.17
CA ASN A 134 -8.54 -8.21 -6.14
C ASN A 134 -9.16 -8.71 -7.45
N ALA A 135 -8.95 -9.97 -7.82
CA ALA A 135 -9.58 -10.53 -9.02
C ALA A 135 -11.12 -10.36 -9.08
N PRO A 136 -11.88 -10.51 -7.96
CA PRO A 136 -13.32 -10.24 -7.97
C PRO A 136 -13.67 -8.78 -8.25
N ASP A 137 -12.84 -7.82 -7.82
CA ASP A 137 -13.06 -6.39 -8.07
C ASP A 137 -12.93 -6.09 -9.57
N VAL A 138 -11.92 -6.68 -10.21
CA VAL A 138 -11.71 -6.58 -11.66
C VAL A 138 -12.91 -7.15 -12.43
N VAL A 139 -13.45 -8.29 -11.97
CA VAL A 139 -14.66 -8.88 -12.57
C VAL A 139 -15.88 -7.95 -12.38
N ALA A 140 -16.09 -7.40 -11.19
CA ALA A 140 -17.20 -6.48 -10.91
C ALA A 140 -17.11 -5.21 -11.78
N LEU A 141 -15.92 -4.67 -11.94
CA LEU A 141 -15.63 -3.54 -12.83
C LEU A 141 -15.93 -3.87 -14.30
N PHE A 142 -15.57 -5.07 -14.77
CA PHE A 142 -15.88 -5.52 -16.12
C PHE A 142 -17.38 -5.74 -16.34
N ASP A 143 -18.07 -6.35 -15.37
CA ASP A 143 -19.52 -6.54 -15.43
C ASP A 143 -20.26 -5.20 -15.46
N PHE A 144 -19.79 -4.19 -14.70
CA PHE A 144 -20.33 -2.84 -14.79
C PHE A 144 -20.13 -2.23 -16.18
N LEU A 145 -18.98 -2.42 -16.82
CA LEU A 145 -18.78 -1.94 -18.20
C LEU A 145 -19.70 -2.63 -19.20
N ARG A 146 -20.01 -3.91 -18.98
CA ARG A 146 -20.90 -4.69 -19.85
C ARG A 146 -22.36 -4.28 -19.72
N LEU A 147 -22.82 -4.01 -18.49
CA LEU A 147 -24.25 -3.82 -18.17
C LEU A 147 -24.63 -2.35 -17.90
N GLY A 148 -23.65 -1.50 -17.60
CA GLY A 148 -23.84 -0.11 -17.21
C GLY A 148 -24.35 0.80 -18.33
N ARG A 149 -24.91 1.95 -17.93
CA ARG A 149 -25.45 2.96 -18.83
C ARG A 149 -24.54 4.20 -18.91
N PRO A 150 -24.52 4.92 -20.05
CA PRO A 150 -23.92 6.27 -20.12
C PRO A 150 -24.67 7.25 -19.18
N PRO A 151 -23.99 8.28 -18.62
CA PRO A 151 -22.58 8.63 -18.82
C PRO A 151 -21.60 7.82 -17.96
N ALA A 152 -22.04 7.23 -16.83
CA ALA A 152 -21.15 6.56 -15.88
C ALA A 152 -20.33 5.43 -16.51
N ARG A 153 -20.90 4.62 -17.42
CA ARG A 153 -20.15 3.59 -18.16
C ARG A 153 -18.94 4.18 -18.88
N ARG A 154 -19.10 5.34 -19.53
CA ARG A 154 -18.04 6.00 -20.29
C ARG A 154 -16.93 6.50 -19.36
N TRP A 155 -17.29 7.07 -18.22
CA TRP A 155 -16.32 7.58 -17.26
C TRP A 155 -15.58 6.47 -16.52
N VAL A 156 -16.26 5.37 -16.15
CA VAL A 156 -15.58 4.18 -15.60
C VAL A 156 -14.65 3.56 -16.64
N LEU A 157 -15.03 3.51 -17.92
CA LEU A 157 -14.14 3.03 -18.98
C LEU A 157 -12.90 3.92 -19.13
N GLN A 158 -13.10 5.25 -19.13
CA GLN A 158 -12.00 6.21 -19.21
C GLN A 158 -11.07 6.10 -18.00
N MET A 159 -11.63 5.99 -16.80
CA MET A 159 -10.86 5.79 -15.57
C MET A 159 -10.07 4.48 -15.59
N GLN A 160 -10.67 3.36 -16.04
CA GLN A 160 -9.93 2.10 -16.18
C GLN A 160 -8.82 2.20 -17.22
N LYS A 161 -9.08 2.87 -18.34
CA LYS A 161 -8.06 3.13 -19.35
C LYS A 161 -6.89 3.91 -18.75
N GLU A 162 -7.17 4.99 -18.03
CA GLU A 162 -6.13 5.78 -17.34
C GLU A 162 -5.35 4.94 -16.33
N LEU A 163 -6.02 4.12 -15.52
CA LEU A 163 -5.33 3.22 -14.59
C LEU A 163 -4.43 2.22 -15.32
N VAL A 164 -4.89 1.61 -16.42
CA VAL A 164 -4.08 0.64 -17.18
C VAL A 164 -2.92 1.30 -17.92
N GLU A 165 -3.11 2.54 -18.40
CA GLU A 165 -2.08 3.34 -19.07
C GLU A 165 -1.11 4.01 -18.09
N MET A 166 -1.37 3.96 -16.77
CA MET A 166 -0.39 4.38 -15.78
C MET A 166 0.77 3.38 -15.74
N ASP A 167 1.89 3.76 -16.35
CA ASP A 167 3.20 3.06 -16.32
C ASP A 167 3.76 2.83 -14.90
N THR A 168 3.05 3.25 -13.86
CA THR A 168 3.52 3.30 -12.46
C THR A 168 2.61 2.55 -11.49
N LEU A 169 1.53 1.91 -11.96
CA LEU A 169 0.63 1.23 -11.03
C LEU A 169 1.34 0.06 -10.32
N PRO A 170 1.44 0.10 -8.97
CA PRO A 170 2.15 -0.92 -8.23
C PRO A 170 1.47 -2.29 -8.35
N ARG A 171 2.11 -3.23 -9.05
CA ARG A 171 1.69 -4.65 -9.05
C ARG A 171 2.18 -5.30 -7.75
N ALA A 172 1.34 -6.12 -7.12
CA ALA A 172 1.61 -6.82 -5.85
C ALA A 172 1.90 -5.87 -4.66
N ILE A 173 0.85 -5.24 -4.15
CA ILE A 173 0.88 -4.38 -2.96
C ILE A 173 0.69 -5.23 -1.70
N PHE A 174 1.61 -5.09 -0.76
CA PHE A 174 1.55 -5.65 0.58
C PHE A 174 1.21 -4.54 1.55
N THR A 175 0.06 -4.66 2.22
CA THR A 175 -0.34 -3.71 3.25
C THR A 175 0.08 -4.24 4.61
N MET A 176 0.97 -3.52 5.30
CA MET A 176 1.56 -3.91 6.58
C MET A 176 0.78 -3.25 7.72
N ARG A 177 -0.05 -4.05 8.41
CA ARG A 177 -0.85 -3.62 9.57
C ARG A 177 -0.59 -4.56 10.74
N GLY A 178 0.00 -4.03 11.81
CA GLY A 178 0.32 -4.79 13.04
C GLY A 178 1.78 -4.64 13.45
N GLY A 179 2.08 -4.81 14.74
CA GLY A 179 3.43 -4.58 15.28
C GLY A 179 4.51 -5.58 14.87
N ASN A 180 4.10 -6.69 14.23
CA ASN A 180 4.99 -7.73 13.70
C ASN A 180 4.73 -7.98 12.20
N ALA A 181 4.18 -7.00 11.49
CA ALA A 181 3.85 -7.16 10.07
C ALA A 181 5.13 -7.06 9.21
N GLY A 182 5.39 -8.06 8.37
CA GLY A 182 6.50 -8.01 7.43
C GLY A 182 6.59 -9.29 6.61
N LEU A 183 7.48 -9.27 5.62
CA LEU A 183 7.72 -10.41 4.75
C LEU A 183 8.95 -11.16 5.25
N ILE A 184 8.79 -12.45 5.55
CA ILE A 184 9.91 -13.33 5.86
C ILE A 184 10.29 -14.08 4.59
N VAL A 185 11.54 -13.92 4.17
CA VAL A 185 12.11 -14.61 3.02
C VAL A 185 12.69 -15.94 3.49
N PRO A 186 12.38 -17.07 2.81
CA PRO A 186 12.87 -18.38 3.22
C PRO A 186 14.41 -18.44 3.33
N PRO A 187 14.96 -19.04 4.40
CA PRO A 187 16.39 -19.05 4.68
C PRO A 187 17.21 -19.88 3.69
N GLU A 188 16.56 -20.76 2.91
CA GLU A 188 17.21 -21.61 1.91
C GLU A 188 17.55 -20.86 0.62
N GLN A 189 16.97 -19.66 0.41
CA GLN A 189 17.31 -18.84 -0.75
C GLN A 189 18.70 -18.22 -0.59
N GLN A 190 19.58 -18.50 -1.54
CA GLN A 190 20.84 -17.78 -1.69
C GLN A 190 20.55 -16.37 -2.23
N LEU A 191 20.39 -15.43 -1.31
CA LEU A 191 20.04 -14.05 -1.61
C LEU A 191 21.23 -13.20 -2.11
N PHE A 192 22.46 -13.56 -1.73
CA PHE A 192 23.65 -12.73 -1.93
C PHE A 192 24.72 -13.43 -2.74
N THR A 193 25.34 -12.68 -3.66
CA THR A 193 26.43 -13.19 -4.47
C THR A 193 27.74 -12.46 -4.18
N LYS A 194 28.83 -12.99 -4.74
CA LYS A 194 30.15 -12.34 -4.73
C LYS A 194 30.21 -11.07 -5.60
N ARG A 195 29.13 -10.69 -6.28
CA ARG A 195 29.09 -9.51 -7.18
C ARG A 195 28.29 -8.33 -6.60
N GLY A 196 27.69 -8.49 -5.43
CA GLY A 196 26.79 -7.50 -4.85
C GLY A 196 25.34 -7.94 -4.83
N TYR A 197 24.47 -7.05 -4.39
CA TYR A 197 23.02 -7.20 -4.46
C TYR A 197 22.35 -5.86 -4.77
N SER A 198 21.08 -5.93 -5.15
CA SER A 198 20.20 -4.77 -5.22
C SER A 198 18.85 -5.10 -4.60
N CYS A 199 18.35 -4.25 -3.70
CA CYS A 199 17.03 -4.40 -3.10
C CYS A 199 16.15 -3.24 -3.54
N SER A 200 15.00 -3.56 -4.15
CA SER A 200 14.08 -2.61 -4.75
C SER A 200 12.69 -2.83 -4.20
N PHE A 201 12.01 -1.76 -3.85
CA PHE A 201 10.61 -1.76 -3.45
C PHE A 201 10.13 -0.33 -3.57
N GLY A 202 8.83 -0.12 -3.74
CA GLY A 202 8.30 1.18 -3.34
C GLY A 202 7.45 1.09 -2.10
N ILE A 203 7.34 2.24 -1.46
CA ILE A 203 6.90 2.36 -0.08
C ILE A 203 5.99 3.58 0.04
N GLN A 204 4.95 3.40 0.85
CA GLN A 204 4.08 4.44 1.36
C GLN A 204 3.97 4.21 2.88
N LEU A 205 4.17 5.24 3.68
CA LEU A 205 4.16 5.15 5.15
C LEU A 205 2.82 5.63 5.70
N ASP A 206 2.27 4.89 6.66
CA ASP A 206 1.02 5.27 7.34
C ASP A 206 1.29 6.12 8.61
N ALA A 207 2.49 6.04 9.19
CA ALA A 207 2.85 6.73 10.43
C ALA A 207 4.36 6.96 10.59
N SER A 208 4.73 7.99 11.37
CA SER A 208 6.10 8.36 11.72
C SER A 208 6.63 7.54 12.90
N ALA A 209 6.90 6.26 12.68
CA ALA A 209 7.72 5.50 13.65
C ALA A 209 9.14 6.11 13.68
N ALA A 210 9.75 6.19 14.86
CA ALA A 210 11.10 6.74 15.00
C ALA A 210 12.14 5.95 14.18
N VAL A 211 11.91 4.64 14.05
CA VAL A 211 12.69 3.73 13.21
C VAL A 211 11.74 2.86 12.40
N VAL A 212 11.90 2.84 11.08
CA VAL A 212 11.13 1.99 10.17
C VAL A 212 12.08 0.97 9.53
N PRO A 213 11.97 -0.33 9.83
CA PRO A 213 12.77 -1.35 9.18
C PRO A 213 12.33 -1.53 7.73
N LEU A 214 13.26 -1.40 6.78
CA LEU A 214 12.98 -1.61 5.37
C LEU A 214 13.32 -3.04 4.96
N TYR A 215 14.55 -3.47 5.24
CA TYR A 215 14.97 -4.86 5.11
C TYR A 215 16.06 -5.21 6.10
N SER A 216 16.13 -6.48 6.49
CA SER A 216 17.20 -7.06 7.29
C SER A 216 17.51 -8.44 6.77
N PHE A 217 18.73 -8.64 6.30
CA PHE A 217 19.20 -9.90 5.76
C PHE A 217 20.45 -10.32 6.52
N ARG A 218 20.27 -11.21 7.50
CA ARG A 218 21.33 -11.68 8.38
C ARG A 218 21.41 -13.20 8.38
N GLY A 219 22.62 -13.73 8.32
CA GLY A 219 22.88 -15.16 8.50
C GLY A 219 22.76 -15.60 9.96
N GLN A 220 22.92 -16.90 10.21
CA GLN A 220 22.81 -17.49 11.56
C GLN A 220 23.73 -16.82 12.59
N ASN A 221 24.90 -16.36 12.14
CA ASN A 221 25.91 -15.74 12.98
C ASN A 221 25.70 -14.21 13.15
N GLY A 222 24.56 -13.67 12.73
CA GLY A 222 24.21 -12.25 12.84
C GLY A 222 24.90 -11.32 11.82
N GLN A 223 25.77 -11.86 10.95
CA GLN A 223 26.43 -11.10 9.88
C GLN A 223 25.48 -10.83 8.72
N GLY A 224 25.59 -9.66 8.10
CA GLY A 224 24.81 -9.34 6.92
C GLY A 224 24.57 -7.84 6.74
N VAL A 225 23.39 -7.48 6.25
CA VAL A 225 23.01 -6.10 5.95
C VAL A 225 21.61 -5.79 6.44
N SER A 226 21.36 -4.53 6.76
CA SER A 226 20.00 -4.01 6.90
C SER A 226 19.90 -2.58 6.38
N ALA A 227 18.69 -2.16 6.09
CA ALA A 227 18.37 -0.77 5.86
C ALA A 227 17.15 -0.38 6.69
N VAL A 228 17.22 0.82 7.25
CA VAL A 228 16.17 1.40 8.11
C VAL A 228 16.00 2.88 7.77
N LEU A 229 14.80 3.41 7.96
CA LEU A 229 14.60 4.86 8.10
C LEU A 229 14.71 5.18 9.59
N GLU A 230 15.64 6.05 9.97
CA GLU A 230 15.79 6.55 11.34
C GLU A 230 15.51 8.05 11.32
N GLY A 231 14.30 8.44 11.75
CA GLY A 231 13.80 9.81 11.64
C GLY A 231 13.81 10.32 10.20
N LYS A 232 14.71 11.25 9.89
CA LYS A 232 14.85 11.89 8.56
C LYS A 232 16.03 11.36 7.75
N SER A 233 16.59 10.23 8.17
CA SER A 233 17.78 9.64 7.57
C SER A 233 17.49 8.22 7.09
N PHE A 234 18.04 7.88 5.94
CA PHE A 234 18.06 6.52 5.43
C PHE A 234 19.41 5.90 5.80
N VAL A 235 19.39 4.85 6.63
CA VAL A 235 20.59 4.24 7.19
C VAL A 235 20.75 2.85 6.60
N VAL A 236 21.89 2.59 5.96
CA VAL A 236 22.29 1.25 5.52
C VAL A 236 23.40 0.74 6.42
N LYS A 237 23.18 -0.41 7.05
CA LYS A 237 24.10 -1.04 7.99
C LYS A 237 24.67 -2.32 7.40
N MET A 238 25.95 -2.54 7.63
CA MET A 238 26.63 -3.81 7.43
C MET A 238 27.12 -4.34 8.78
N PHE A 239 26.77 -5.58 9.05
CA PHE A 239 27.15 -6.32 10.25
C PHE A 239 28.24 -7.30 9.86
N ALA A 240 29.46 -7.03 10.32
CA ALA A 240 30.60 -7.91 10.17
C ALA A 240 30.66 -8.95 11.30
N GLY A 241 31.57 -9.91 11.18
CA GLY A 241 31.86 -10.84 12.27
C GLY A 241 32.30 -10.11 13.56
N GLN A 242 32.12 -10.77 14.70
CA GLN A 242 32.57 -10.31 16.02
C GLN A 242 31.91 -9.00 16.51
N GLY A 243 30.72 -8.65 16.00
CA GLY A 243 29.94 -7.50 16.49
C GLY A 243 30.35 -6.14 15.90
N ALA A 244 31.27 -6.11 14.93
CA ALA A 244 31.61 -4.88 14.24
C ALA A 244 30.48 -4.45 13.29
N VAL A 245 30.05 -3.20 13.41
CA VAL A 245 28.99 -2.61 12.57
C VAL A 245 29.57 -1.41 11.82
N GLN A 246 29.36 -1.38 10.51
CA GLN A 246 29.58 -0.20 9.67
C GLN A 246 28.24 0.31 9.19
N GLN A 247 28.08 1.62 9.07
CA GLN A 247 26.87 2.21 8.53
C GLN A 247 27.16 3.42 7.67
N VAL A 248 26.27 3.67 6.73
CA VAL A 248 26.17 4.95 6.02
C VAL A 248 24.81 5.56 6.31
N GLU A 249 24.81 6.88 6.49
CA GLU A 249 23.61 7.68 6.72
C GLU A 249 23.41 8.60 5.53
N VAL A 250 22.21 8.57 4.96
CA VAL A 250 21.81 9.37 3.81
C VAL A 250 20.74 10.35 4.27
N PRO A 251 20.93 11.68 4.12
CA PRO A 251 19.88 12.65 4.36
C PRO A 251 18.66 12.34 3.48
N PHE A 252 17.48 12.18 4.08
CA PHE A 252 16.32 11.61 3.40
C PHE A 252 14.99 12.29 3.72
N ALA A 253 15.04 13.45 4.39
CA ALA A 253 13.88 14.19 4.89
C ALA A 253 12.77 14.40 3.85
N GLU A 254 13.12 14.89 2.66
CA GLU A 254 12.17 15.21 1.59
C GLU A 254 11.39 13.97 1.11
N TRP A 255 12.04 12.80 1.11
CA TRP A 255 11.46 11.56 0.65
C TRP A 255 10.60 10.90 1.72
N VAL A 256 10.98 11.01 2.99
CA VAL A 256 10.12 10.57 4.11
C VAL A 256 8.79 11.34 4.07
N ASP A 257 8.85 12.67 3.95
CA ASP A 257 7.65 13.50 3.85
C ASP A 257 6.80 13.13 2.62
N LYS A 258 7.44 12.74 1.50
CA LYS A 258 6.72 12.26 0.31
C LYS A 258 6.08 10.89 0.53
N MET A 259 6.76 9.95 1.21
CA MET A 259 6.27 8.59 1.50
C MET A 259 4.99 8.59 2.34
N GLU A 260 4.77 9.60 3.17
CA GLU A 260 3.54 9.76 3.95
C GLU A 260 2.32 10.15 3.09
N ARG A 261 2.55 10.69 1.89
CA ARG A 261 1.49 11.20 1.00
C ARG A 261 1.33 10.40 -0.27
N ASP A 262 2.41 9.81 -0.76
CA ASP A 262 2.47 9.18 -2.07
C ASP A 262 3.50 8.04 -2.09
N TRP A 263 3.44 7.22 -3.13
CA TRP A 263 4.41 6.18 -3.37
C TRP A 263 5.78 6.76 -3.71
N VAL A 264 6.81 6.18 -3.09
CA VAL A 264 8.21 6.44 -3.42
C VAL A 264 8.90 5.13 -3.72
N HIS A 265 9.60 5.04 -4.85
CA HIS A 265 10.39 3.86 -5.19
C HIS A 265 11.82 4.03 -4.66
N VAL A 266 12.28 3.04 -3.89
CA VAL A 266 13.65 3.01 -3.34
C VAL A 266 14.37 1.79 -3.89
N CYS A 267 15.60 2.01 -4.37
CA CYS A 267 16.51 0.94 -4.74
C CYS A 267 17.86 1.14 -4.06
N VAL A 268 18.29 0.16 -3.26
CA VAL A 268 19.63 0.11 -2.67
C VAL A 268 20.48 -0.86 -3.47
N VAL A 269 21.58 -0.37 -4.04
CA VAL A 269 22.57 -1.17 -4.78
C VAL A 269 23.85 -1.25 -3.95
N HIS A 270 24.25 -2.44 -3.53
CA HIS A 270 25.50 -2.68 -2.80
C HIS A 270 26.43 -3.52 -3.65
N ALA A 271 27.42 -2.87 -4.26
CA ALA A 271 28.37 -3.48 -5.18
C ALA A 271 29.64 -3.93 -4.47
N LYS A 272 29.91 -5.24 -4.51
CA LYS A 272 31.20 -5.80 -4.10
C LYS A 272 32.27 -5.50 -5.17
N LYS A 273 33.37 -4.88 -4.78
CA LYS A 273 34.49 -4.55 -5.68
C LYS A 273 35.72 -5.37 -5.28
N LEU A 274 36.41 -5.94 -6.27
CA LEU A 274 37.60 -6.77 -6.04
C LEU A 274 38.86 -5.95 -5.72
N VAL A 275 38.97 -4.74 -6.30
CA VAL A 275 40.20 -3.91 -6.26
C VAL A 275 39.97 -2.57 -5.56
N PHE A 276 38.72 -2.13 -5.45
CA PHE A 276 38.34 -0.85 -4.84
C PHE A 276 37.50 -1.12 -3.59
N LYS A 277 37.27 -0.07 -2.79
CA LYS A 277 36.29 -0.14 -1.71
C LYS A 277 34.92 -0.49 -2.27
N ASP A 278 34.21 -1.36 -1.56
CA ASP A 278 32.83 -1.70 -1.85
C ASP A 278 31.95 -0.44 -1.81
N LYS A 279 30.97 -0.38 -2.71
CA LYS A 279 30.14 0.82 -2.90
C LYS A 279 28.68 0.52 -2.61
N VAL A 280 28.02 1.46 -1.93
CA VAL A 280 26.57 1.47 -1.76
C VAL A 280 26.00 2.72 -2.42
N THR A 281 24.99 2.53 -3.25
CA THR A 281 24.27 3.59 -3.95
C THR A 281 22.80 3.48 -3.60
N VAL A 282 22.18 4.58 -3.20
CA VAL A 282 20.74 4.66 -2.96
C VAL A 282 20.11 5.45 -4.09
N TYR A 283 19.08 4.88 -4.69
CA TYR A 283 18.27 5.51 -5.72
C TYR A 283 16.87 5.73 -5.21
N VAL A 284 16.30 6.89 -5.53
CA VAL A 284 14.91 7.25 -5.28
C VAL A 284 14.28 7.65 -6.59
N ASP A 285 13.16 7.03 -6.93
CA ASP A 285 12.43 7.26 -8.20
C ASP A 285 13.39 7.26 -9.42
N GLY A 286 14.41 6.40 -9.38
CA GLY A 286 15.35 6.14 -10.48
C GLY A 286 16.55 7.04 -10.54
N LYS A 287 16.64 8.00 -9.62
CA LYS A 287 17.75 8.94 -9.53
C LYS A 287 18.64 8.59 -8.36
N SER A 288 19.95 8.60 -8.58
CA SER A 288 20.91 8.40 -7.49
C SER A 288 20.85 9.59 -6.54
N VAL A 289 20.50 9.34 -5.28
CA VAL A 289 20.48 10.36 -4.21
C VAL A 289 21.69 10.24 -3.29
N PHE A 290 22.37 9.08 -3.31
CA PHE A 290 23.58 8.84 -2.55
C PHE A 290 24.49 7.83 -3.23
N ASN A 291 25.80 8.05 -3.11
CA ASN A 291 26.85 7.13 -3.51
C ASN A 291 27.99 7.20 -2.49
N GLY A 292 28.25 6.10 -1.79
CA GLY A 292 29.23 6.04 -0.72
C GLY A 292 29.93 4.69 -0.65
N ASN A 293 30.84 4.58 0.32
CA ASN A 293 31.55 3.33 0.59
C ASN A 293 30.95 2.67 1.84
N LEU A 294 30.63 1.38 1.73
CA LEU A 294 30.20 0.54 2.84
C LEU A 294 30.76 -0.85 2.58
N GLY A 295 31.45 -1.43 3.57
CA GLY A 295 32.02 -2.78 3.41
C GLY A 295 30.94 -3.80 3.04
N TYR A 296 31.31 -4.81 2.26
CA TYR A 296 30.39 -5.87 1.85
C TYR A 296 30.56 -7.11 2.74
N PRO A 297 29.48 -7.65 3.35
CA PRO A 297 29.59 -8.85 4.19
C PRO A 297 30.03 -10.06 3.37
N ASP A 298 30.55 -11.09 4.02
CA ASP A 298 30.85 -12.35 3.34
C ASP A 298 29.53 -13.09 3.02
N PRO A 299 29.18 -13.31 1.73
CA PRO A 299 27.94 -14.02 1.36
C PRO A 299 27.81 -15.40 1.99
N LEU A 300 28.93 -16.09 2.26
CA LEU A 300 28.92 -17.42 2.88
C LEU A 300 28.44 -17.36 4.34
N MET A 301 28.60 -16.21 5.00
CA MET A 301 28.21 -15.99 6.39
C MET A 301 26.78 -15.46 6.53
N MET A 302 26.10 -15.17 5.42
CA MET A 302 24.74 -14.65 5.37
C MET A 302 23.67 -15.74 5.16
N VAL A 303 24.04 -17.01 5.30
CA VAL A 303 23.15 -18.15 5.06
C VAL A 303 22.43 -18.59 6.34
N GLY A 304 21.21 -19.12 6.19
CA GLY A 304 20.48 -19.85 7.22
C GLY A 304 19.89 -19.02 8.37
N GLY A 305 20.02 -17.70 8.32
CA GLY A 305 19.41 -16.79 9.29
C GLY A 305 18.05 -16.26 8.84
N GLN A 306 17.54 -15.24 9.54
CA GLN A 306 16.23 -14.66 9.26
C GLN A 306 16.36 -13.46 8.32
N ASN A 307 15.74 -13.60 7.15
CA ASN A 307 15.68 -12.56 6.13
C ASN A 307 14.28 -11.93 6.16
N GLY A 308 14.22 -10.62 6.35
CA GLY A 308 12.98 -9.88 6.55
C GLY A 308 12.90 -8.62 5.69
N ILE A 309 11.71 -8.26 5.24
CA ILE A 309 11.36 -6.97 4.62
C ILE A 309 10.23 -6.37 5.43
N GLY A 310 10.35 -5.11 5.85
CA GLY A 310 9.38 -4.44 6.72
C GLY A 310 9.40 -4.90 8.18
N ILE A 311 10.29 -5.81 8.56
CA ILE A 311 10.37 -6.39 9.91
C ILE A 311 11.82 -6.60 10.33
N GLU A 312 12.13 -6.26 11.58
CA GLU A 312 13.40 -6.56 12.24
C GLU A 312 13.11 -7.10 13.65
N PRO A 313 13.87 -8.10 14.15
CA PRO A 313 13.68 -8.57 15.50
C PRO A 313 13.84 -7.43 16.52
N LEU A 314 12.88 -7.33 17.46
CA LEU A 314 12.88 -6.37 18.58
C LEU A 314 12.66 -4.89 18.18
N ALA A 315 12.37 -4.59 16.91
CA ALA A 315 11.97 -3.25 16.46
C ALA A 315 10.47 -3.21 16.12
N GLU A 316 9.88 -2.01 16.13
CA GLU A 316 8.55 -1.85 15.54
C GLU A 316 8.62 -2.13 14.03
N SER A 317 7.69 -2.94 13.53
CA SER A 317 7.62 -3.23 12.10
C SER A 317 7.15 -2.03 11.29
N LEU A 318 7.38 -2.08 9.98
CA LEU A 318 6.89 -1.10 9.01
C LEU A 318 5.35 -1.04 9.07
N LYS A 319 4.82 0.18 9.21
CA LYS A 319 3.39 0.49 9.11
C LYS A 319 3.15 1.29 7.83
N GLY A 320 2.36 0.74 6.93
CA GLY A 320 2.17 1.32 5.60
C GLY A 320 2.05 0.25 4.53
N LYS A 321 2.52 0.56 3.33
CA LYS A 321 2.39 -0.31 2.16
C LYS A 321 3.73 -0.45 1.47
N LEU A 322 3.96 -1.65 0.95
CA LEU A 322 5.09 -2.00 0.11
C LEU A 322 4.58 -2.52 -1.21
N TRP A 323 5.20 -2.14 -2.32
CA TRP A 323 4.91 -2.72 -3.61
C TRP A 323 6.15 -3.31 -4.27
N SER A 324 5.95 -4.44 -4.94
CA SER A 324 6.96 -5.16 -5.71
C SER A 324 8.33 -5.30 -4.99
N PRO A 325 8.38 -5.74 -3.72
CA PRO A 325 9.66 -5.96 -3.04
C PRO A 325 10.44 -7.05 -3.78
N THR A 326 11.59 -6.65 -4.31
CA THR A 326 12.41 -7.46 -5.21
C THR A 326 13.87 -7.40 -4.75
N LEU A 327 14.49 -8.57 -4.61
CA LEU A 327 15.91 -8.69 -4.34
C LEU A 327 16.62 -9.30 -5.54
N PHE A 328 17.63 -8.59 -6.03
CA PHE A 328 18.51 -9.03 -7.10
C PHE A 328 19.82 -9.50 -6.49
N GLY A 329 20.25 -10.71 -6.83
CA GLY A 329 21.58 -11.24 -6.48
C GLY A 329 22.74 -10.58 -7.24
N VAL A 330 22.55 -9.38 -7.79
CA VAL A 330 23.55 -8.61 -8.53
C VAL A 330 23.42 -7.14 -8.18
N ALA A 331 24.53 -6.39 -8.29
CA ALA A 331 24.51 -4.95 -8.24
C ALA A 331 24.06 -4.39 -9.60
N LEU A 332 22.84 -3.82 -9.64
CA LEU A 332 22.27 -3.22 -10.84
C LEU A 332 23.02 -1.95 -11.24
N SER A 333 23.12 -1.72 -12.53
CA SER A 333 23.57 -0.46 -13.10
C SER A 333 22.45 0.59 -13.06
N GLU A 334 22.80 1.87 -13.12
CA GLU A 334 21.82 2.96 -13.15
C GLU A 334 20.75 2.82 -14.25
N PRO A 335 21.09 2.45 -15.51
CA PRO A 335 20.07 2.21 -16.53
C PRO A 335 19.13 1.04 -16.20
N GLU A 336 19.62 0.02 -15.49
CA GLU A 336 18.76 -1.09 -15.05
C GLU A 336 17.82 -0.64 -13.94
N VAL A 337 18.32 0.13 -12.96
CA VAL A 337 17.49 0.70 -11.89
C VAL A 337 16.37 1.57 -12.47
N GLN A 338 16.68 2.41 -13.46
CA GLN A 338 15.68 3.25 -14.14
C GLN A 338 14.60 2.41 -14.84
N ARG A 339 14.95 1.26 -15.40
CA ARG A 339 13.98 0.36 -16.05
C ARG A 339 13.06 -0.34 -15.06
N TYR A 340 13.51 -0.63 -13.84
CA TYR A 340 12.71 -1.36 -12.85
C TYR A 340 11.64 -0.51 -12.13
N ILE A 341 11.58 0.79 -12.44
CA ILE A 341 10.52 1.69 -11.95
C ILE A 341 9.28 1.65 -12.84
N HIS A 342 9.45 1.24 -14.10
CA HIS A 342 8.42 1.15 -15.14
C HIS A 342 7.95 -0.31 -15.31
#